data_AF-A0A7V1EFE7-F1
#
_entry.id   AF-A0A7V1EFE7-F1
#
_cell.length_a   1.000
_cell.length_b   1.000
_cell.length_c   1.000
_cell.angle_alpha   90.00
_cell.angle_beta   90.00
_cell.angle_gamma   90.00
#
_symmetry.space_group_name_H-M   'P 1'
#
loop_
_entity.id
_entity.type
_entity.pdbx_description
1 polymer ?
#
loop_
_entity_poly.entity_id
_entity_poly.type
_entity_poly.pdbx_seq_one_letter_code
_entity_poly.pdbx_strand_id
1 'polypeptide(L)'
;MINIIIPGWGNMEIENLILDLNGTLSTDGEISPIVKEKLDHLSRDLNIYILTADTQGNAEQMVSDLEVTLVKVPEEGSAQGKLKFLESLDPSRTVAIGNGNNDRLMLKEAALGILVLGEEGVSISTLKDSDILVKSISDALDLFLKPKRLIATLRE
;
A
#
# COMPACT_ATOMS: atom_id res chain seq x y z
N MET A 1 -0.99 -15.52 -4.73
CA MET A 1 -1.91 -14.53 -5.33
C MET A 1 -3.20 -14.58 -4.54
N ILE A 2 -3.89 -13.44 -4.35
CA ILE A 2 -5.18 -13.38 -3.64
C ILE A 2 -6.29 -13.06 -4.64
N ASN A 3 -7.39 -13.83 -4.61
CA ASN A 3 -8.56 -13.58 -5.45
C ASN A 3 -9.77 -13.22 -4.60
N ILE A 4 -10.42 -12.09 -4.91
CA ILE A 4 -11.57 -11.58 -4.15
C ILE A 4 -12.66 -11.16 -5.14
N ILE A 5 -13.85 -11.77 -5.00
CA ILE A 5 -15.04 -11.36 -5.74
C ILE A 5 -15.83 -10.39 -4.87
N ILE A 6 -16.01 -9.17 -5.36
CA ILE A 6 -16.74 -8.10 -4.68
C ILE A 6 -17.97 -7.76 -5.54
N PRO A 7 -19.21 -8.01 -5.05
CA PRO A 7 -20.43 -7.63 -5.76
C PRO A 7 -20.44 -6.14 -6.12
N GLY A 8 -20.80 -5.79 -7.35
CA GLY A 8 -20.80 -4.39 -7.84
C GLY A 8 -19.43 -3.90 -8.33
N TRP A 9 -18.32 -4.44 -7.79
CA TRP A 9 -16.96 -4.06 -8.20
C TRP A 9 -16.37 -5.00 -9.25
N GLY A 10 -16.54 -6.32 -9.07
CA GLY A 10 -16.00 -7.34 -9.96
C GLY A 10 -15.09 -8.36 -9.26
N ASN A 11 -14.33 -9.11 -10.07
CA ASN A 11 -13.30 -10.03 -9.59
C ASN A 11 -11.96 -9.33 -9.55
N MET A 12 -11.32 -9.31 -8.38
CA MET A 12 -10.00 -8.72 -8.17
C MET A 12 -8.98 -9.84 -7.99
N GLU A 13 -8.03 -9.91 -8.91
CA GLU A 13 -6.87 -10.80 -8.81
C GLU A 13 -5.65 -9.99 -8.38
N ILE A 14 -5.19 -10.20 -7.16
CA ILE A 14 -4.12 -9.40 -6.56
C ILE A 14 -2.85 -10.23 -6.54
N GLU A 15 -1.84 -9.75 -7.24
CA GLU A 15 -0.50 -10.33 -7.25
C GLU A 15 0.50 -9.46 -6.49
N ASN A 16 0.32 -8.15 -6.54
CA ASN A 16 1.29 -7.20 -6.01
C ASN A 16 0.67 -6.29 -4.95
N LEU A 17 1.46 -5.96 -3.95
CA LEU A 17 1.14 -4.98 -2.92
C LEU A 17 2.25 -3.93 -2.89
N ILE A 18 1.91 -2.69 -3.22
CA ILE A 18 2.79 -1.53 -3.11
C ILE A 18 2.45 -0.77 -1.83
N LEU A 19 3.47 -0.44 -1.04
CA LEU A 19 3.35 0.30 0.22
C LEU A 19 4.24 1.53 0.14
N ASP A 20 3.71 2.70 0.50
CA ASP A 20 4.56 3.81 0.96
C ASP A 20 5.18 3.47 2.33
N LEU A 21 6.37 4.03 2.60
CA LEU A 21 7.08 3.82 3.86
C LEU A 21 6.68 4.82 4.94
N ASN A 22 7.07 6.08 4.80
CA ASN A 22 6.99 7.09 5.86
C ASN A 22 5.59 7.70 5.95
N GLY A 23 4.95 7.61 7.11
CA GLY A 23 3.57 8.08 7.32
C GLY A 23 2.51 7.04 6.92
N THR A 24 2.93 5.95 6.25
CA THR A 24 2.08 4.82 5.90
C THR A 24 2.48 3.56 6.67
N LEU A 25 3.61 2.94 6.30
CA LEU A 25 4.07 1.68 6.89
C LEU A 25 4.79 1.86 8.23
N SER A 26 5.52 2.97 8.35
CA SER A 26 6.24 3.37 9.57
C SER A 26 5.71 4.68 10.11
N THR A 27 5.68 4.80 11.43
CA THR A 27 5.47 6.06 12.16
C THR A 27 6.74 6.35 12.95
N ASP A 28 7.25 7.58 12.87
CA ASP A 28 8.50 8.00 13.51
C ASP A 28 9.72 7.10 13.18
N GLY A 29 9.73 6.50 11.99
CA GLY A 29 10.84 5.65 11.51
C GLY A 29 10.81 4.20 12.04
N GLU A 30 9.70 3.76 12.64
CA GLU A 30 9.54 2.38 13.12
C GLU A 30 8.34 1.67 12.48
N ILE A 31 8.54 0.41 12.11
CA ILE A 31 7.47 -0.50 11.68
C ILE A 31 7.09 -1.38 12.86
N SER A 32 5.83 -1.32 13.28
CA SER A 32 5.31 -2.11 14.40
C SER A 32 5.50 -3.61 14.19
N PRO A 33 5.86 -4.40 15.23
CA PRO A 33 5.97 -5.87 15.12
C PRO A 33 4.73 -6.56 14.55
N ILE A 34 3.53 -6.07 14.90
CA ILE A 34 2.26 -6.63 14.39
C ILE A 34 2.14 -6.42 12.87
N VAL A 35 2.64 -5.29 12.37
CA VAL A 35 2.64 -5.00 10.93
C VAL A 35 3.63 -5.90 10.22
N LYS A 36 4.82 -6.11 10.78
CA LYS A 36 5.83 -7.04 10.25
C LYS A 36 5.27 -8.46 10.12
N GLU A 37 4.61 -8.98 11.15
CA GLU A 37 3.97 -10.31 11.13
C GLU A 37 2.92 -10.42 10.01
N LYS A 38 2.11 -9.38 9.82
CA LYS A 38 1.11 -9.35 8.75
C LYS A 38 1.74 -9.33 7.36
N LEU A 39 2.84 -8.59 7.18
CA LEU A 39 3.58 -8.59 5.92
C LEU A 39 4.18 -9.96 5.63
N ASP A 40 4.74 -10.66 6.62
CA ASP A 40 5.24 -12.04 6.46
C ASP A 40 4.13 -13.03 6.06
N HIS A 41 2.93 -12.88 6.63
CA HIS A 41 1.80 -13.69 6.21
C HIS A 41 1.38 -13.41 4.76
N LEU A 42 1.37 -12.13 4.35
CA LEU A 42 0.95 -11.72 3.01
C LEU A 42 2.01 -12.01 1.93
N SER A 43 3.31 -12.00 2.28
CA SER A 43 4.40 -12.25 1.32
C SER A 43 4.38 -13.67 0.73
N ARG A 44 3.70 -14.60 1.40
CA ARG A 44 3.48 -15.97 0.90
C ARG A 44 2.57 -16.02 -0.32
N ASP A 45 1.70 -15.02 -0.45
CA ASP A 45 0.72 -14.93 -1.52
C ASP A 45 0.97 -13.74 -2.46
N LEU A 46 1.63 -12.68 -2.00
CA LEU A 46 1.79 -11.43 -2.75
C LEU A 46 3.25 -11.04 -2.89
N ASN A 47 3.60 -10.45 -4.03
CA ASN A 47 4.85 -9.71 -4.14
C ASN A 47 4.68 -8.36 -3.43
N ILE A 48 5.48 -8.12 -2.39
CA ILE A 48 5.38 -6.90 -1.60
C ILE A 48 6.53 -5.95 -1.97
N TYR A 49 6.15 -4.72 -2.32
CA TYR A 49 7.07 -3.66 -2.69
C TYR A 49 6.90 -2.46 -1.75
N ILE A 50 8.01 -1.96 -1.22
CA ILE A 50 8.03 -0.75 -0.40
C ILE A 50 8.69 0.36 -1.19
N LEU A 51 7.96 1.43 -1.46
CA LEU A 51 8.42 2.57 -2.24
C LEU A 51 8.71 3.75 -1.33
N THR A 52 9.91 4.30 -1.45
CA THR A 52 10.33 5.44 -0.61
C THR A 52 11.36 6.30 -1.32
N ALA A 53 11.38 7.59 -0.99
CA ALA A 53 12.49 8.48 -1.35
C ALA A 53 13.73 8.29 -0.44
N ASP A 54 13.59 7.51 0.64
CA ASP A 54 14.67 7.20 1.61
C ASP A 54 15.41 8.45 2.13
N THR A 55 14.67 9.53 2.40
CA THR A 55 15.24 10.83 2.81
C THR A 55 16.04 10.75 4.13
N GLN A 56 15.77 9.74 4.95
CA GLN A 56 16.46 9.49 6.22
C GLN A 56 17.60 8.45 6.10
N GLY A 57 17.73 7.77 4.97
CA GLY A 57 18.79 6.80 4.69
C GLY A 57 18.74 5.51 5.53
N ASN A 58 17.58 5.19 6.11
CA ASN A 58 17.38 4.05 7.02
C ASN A 58 16.37 3.01 6.48
N ALA A 59 15.86 3.18 5.26
CA ALA A 59 14.83 2.31 4.71
C ALA A 59 15.28 0.84 4.61
N GLU A 60 16.52 0.59 4.19
CA GLU A 60 17.07 -0.79 4.10
C GLU A 60 17.11 -1.49 5.45
N GLN A 61 17.47 -0.76 6.52
CA GLN A 61 17.52 -1.32 7.87
C GLN A 61 16.12 -1.66 8.38
N MET A 62 15.14 -0.77 8.15
CA MET A 62 13.75 -0.95 8.62
C MET A 62 13.10 -2.23 8.09
N VAL A 63 13.44 -2.62 6.86
CA VAL A 63 12.81 -3.73 6.13
C VAL A 63 13.71 -4.96 6.01
N SER A 64 14.89 -4.93 6.62
CA SER A 64 15.92 -5.98 6.49
C SER A 64 15.47 -7.37 6.98
N ASP A 65 14.47 -7.43 7.84
CA ASP A 65 13.89 -8.65 8.40
C ASP A 65 12.55 -9.04 7.73
N LEU A 66 12.21 -8.42 6.60
CA LEU A 66 10.95 -8.63 5.88
C LEU A 66 11.21 -9.23 4.48
N GLU A 67 10.34 -10.15 4.07
CA GLU A 67 10.30 -10.70 2.70
C GLU A 67 9.61 -9.69 1.75
N VAL A 68 10.31 -8.60 1.45
CA VAL A 68 9.82 -7.47 0.64
C VAL A 68 10.91 -6.93 -0.29
N THR A 69 10.50 -6.29 -1.38
CA THR A 69 11.41 -5.57 -2.27
C THR A 69 11.37 -4.07 -1.97
N LEU A 70 12.49 -3.51 -1.52
CA LEU A 70 12.63 -2.05 -1.36
C LEU A 70 12.93 -1.39 -2.71
N VAL A 71 12.16 -0.36 -3.05
CA VAL A 71 12.30 0.42 -4.28
C VAL A 71 12.51 1.88 -3.93
N LYS A 72 13.71 2.38 -4.22
CA LYS A 72 14.01 3.81 -4.05
C LYS A 72 13.45 4.59 -5.24
N VAL A 73 12.59 5.55 -4.96
CA VAL A 73 12.07 6.50 -5.95
C VAL A 73 12.74 7.87 -5.79
N PRO A 74 12.80 8.70 -6.84
CA PRO A 74 13.29 10.06 -6.70
C PRO A 74 12.49 10.87 -5.67
N GLU A 75 13.17 11.75 -4.92
CA GLU A 75 12.51 12.70 -4.03
C GLU A 75 11.71 13.72 -4.84
N GLU A 76 12.37 14.39 -5.80
CA GLU A 76 11.69 15.26 -6.75
C GLU A 76 10.91 14.43 -7.77
N GLY A 77 9.62 14.73 -7.94
CA GLY A 77 8.75 13.97 -8.83
C GLY A 77 8.39 12.57 -8.28
N SER A 78 8.51 12.36 -6.96
CA SER A 78 8.21 11.09 -6.28
C SER A 78 6.90 10.44 -6.75
N ALA A 79 5.83 11.23 -6.90
CA ALA A 79 4.55 10.70 -7.36
C ALA A 79 4.59 10.06 -8.74
N GLN A 80 5.32 10.67 -9.67
CA GLN A 80 5.48 10.12 -11.01
C GLN A 80 6.40 8.89 -10.98
N GLY A 81 7.41 8.89 -10.11
CA GLY A 81 8.27 7.72 -9.88
C GLY A 81 7.47 6.53 -9.36
N LYS A 82 6.59 6.74 -8.37
CA LYS A 82 5.71 5.71 -7.83
C LYS A 82 4.71 5.19 -8.86
N LEU A 83 4.08 6.08 -9.62
CA LEU A 83 3.19 5.68 -10.73
C LEU A 83 3.94 4.84 -11.78
N LYS A 84 5.13 5.27 -12.22
CA LYS A 84 5.93 4.50 -13.18
C LYS A 84 6.29 3.10 -12.66
N PHE A 85 6.55 2.97 -11.35
CA PHE A 85 6.80 1.66 -10.77
C PHE A 85 5.54 0.78 -10.79
N LEU A 86 4.39 1.33 -10.42
CA LEU A 86 3.10 0.63 -10.56
C LEU A 86 2.86 0.17 -12.02
N GLU A 87 3.09 1.05 -13.00
CA GLU A 87 2.97 0.76 -14.44
C GLU A 87 3.98 -0.27 -14.94
N SER A 88 5.13 -0.43 -14.26
CA SER A 88 6.12 -1.47 -14.59
C SER A 88 5.72 -2.87 -14.13
N LEU A 89 4.74 -2.94 -13.21
CA LEU A 89 4.03 -4.16 -12.85
C LEU A 89 2.77 -4.28 -13.74
N ASP A 90 1.67 -4.75 -13.16
CA ASP A 90 0.34 -4.67 -13.77
C ASP A 90 -0.59 -3.89 -12.83
N PRO A 91 -0.98 -2.65 -13.17
CA PRO A 91 -1.86 -1.85 -12.31
C PRO A 91 -3.17 -2.57 -11.97
N SER A 92 -3.74 -3.35 -12.90
CA SER A 92 -5.00 -4.08 -12.71
C SER A 92 -4.90 -5.26 -11.74
N ARG A 93 -3.68 -5.64 -11.34
CA ARG A 93 -3.38 -6.73 -10.40
C ARG A 93 -2.58 -6.28 -9.19
N THR A 94 -2.54 -4.97 -8.96
CA THR A 94 -1.72 -4.35 -7.92
C THR A 94 -2.59 -3.51 -6.99
N VAL A 95 -2.43 -3.74 -5.69
CA VAL A 95 -2.96 -2.87 -4.64
C VAL A 95 -1.89 -1.84 -4.28
N ALA A 96 -2.28 -0.59 -4.07
CA ALA A 96 -1.37 0.45 -3.58
C ALA A 96 -1.89 1.04 -2.26
N ILE A 97 -1.01 1.19 -1.27
CA ILE A 97 -1.32 1.75 0.04
C ILE A 97 -0.41 2.95 0.31
N GLY A 98 -1.00 4.06 0.73
CA GLY A 98 -0.26 5.30 0.99
C GLY A 98 -1.05 6.29 1.85
N ASN A 99 -0.47 7.46 2.11
CA ASN A 99 -1.09 8.55 2.88
C ASN A 99 -0.79 9.94 2.29
N GLY A 100 0.38 10.10 1.66
CA GLY A 100 0.95 11.36 1.24
C GLY A 100 0.49 11.82 -0.14
N ASN A 101 0.73 13.10 -0.45
CA ASN A 101 0.39 13.68 -1.77
C ASN A 101 1.21 13.05 -2.93
N ASN A 102 2.38 12.50 -2.60
CA ASN A 102 3.19 11.72 -3.52
C ASN A 102 2.56 10.36 -3.87
N ASP A 103 1.58 9.88 -3.12
CA ASP A 103 0.94 8.57 -3.35
C ASP A 103 -0.28 8.65 -4.27
N ARG A 104 -0.87 9.83 -4.44
CA ARG A 104 -2.17 10.01 -5.11
C ARG A 104 -2.26 9.33 -6.49
N LEU A 105 -1.19 9.35 -7.28
CA LEU A 105 -1.21 8.79 -8.63
C LEU A 105 -1.18 7.25 -8.60
N MET A 106 -0.38 6.65 -7.73
CA MET A 106 -0.34 5.19 -7.63
C MET A 106 -1.62 4.64 -6.98
N LEU A 107 -2.22 5.36 -6.03
CA LEU A 107 -3.49 4.95 -5.42
C LEU A 107 -4.64 5.00 -6.42
N LYS A 108 -4.68 6.04 -7.25
CA LYS A 108 -5.73 6.22 -8.26
C LYS A 108 -5.75 5.16 -9.34
N GLU A 109 -4.57 4.76 -9.81
CA GLU A 109 -4.43 3.90 -10.99
C GLU A 109 -4.28 2.41 -10.63
N ALA A 110 -4.11 2.10 -9.34
CA ALA A 110 -4.07 0.71 -8.86
C ALA A 110 -5.45 0.04 -8.98
N ALA A 111 -5.47 -1.29 -8.97
CA ALA A 111 -6.70 -2.08 -8.90
C ALA A 111 -7.53 -1.77 -7.65
N LEU A 112 -6.83 -1.36 -6.58
CA LEU A 112 -7.39 -0.85 -5.35
C LEU A 112 -6.38 0.09 -4.66
N GLY A 113 -6.75 1.35 -4.52
CA GLY A 113 -6.03 2.37 -3.76
C GLY A 113 -6.55 2.49 -2.33
N ILE A 114 -5.71 2.17 -1.35
CA ILE A 114 -6.05 2.27 0.08
C ILE A 114 -5.30 3.44 0.70
N LEU A 115 -6.05 4.41 1.22
CA LEU A 115 -5.51 5.52 2.00
C LEU A 115 -5.45 5.12 3.49
N VAL A 116 -4.29 5.32 4.10
CA VAL A 116 -4.11 5.15 5.56
C VAL A 116 -4.19 6.51 6.24
N LEU A 117 -5.15 6.68 7.15
CA LEU A 117 -5.28 7.91 7.94
C LEU A 117 -4.02 8.17 8.78
N GLY A 118 -3.57 7.13 9.51
CA GLY A 118 -2.41 7.19 10.37
C GLY A 118 -2.54 8.25 11.48
N GLU A 119 -1.40 8.62 12.06
CA GLU A 119 -1.31 9.67 13.08
C GLU A 119 -0.89 11.03 12.47
N GLU A 120 -0.38 11.03 11.24
CA GLU A 120 0.12 12.23 10.52
C GLU A 120 -0.97 12.95 9.71
N GLY A 121 -2.16 12.36 9.62
CA GLY A 121 -3.21 12.79 8.70
C GLY A 121 -2.89 12.41 7.24
N VAL A 122 -3.73 12.90 6.33
CA VAL A 122 -3.69 12.51 4.91
C VAL A 122 -3.78 13.72 4.00
N SER A 123 -3.15 13.61 2.82
CA SER A 123 -3.36 14.58 1.76
C SER A 123 -4.80 14.52 1.25
N ILE A 124 -5.47 15.67 1.19
CA ILE A 124 -6.82 15.78 0.62
C ILE A 124 -6.86 15.34 -0.85
N SER A 125 -5.80 15.57 -1.61
CA SER A 125 -5.71 15.08 -2.99
C SER A 125 -5.71 13.55 -3.02
N THR A 126 -4.90 12.92 -2.18
CA THR A 126 -4.81 11.45 -2.10
C THR A 126 -6.11 10.83 -1.60
N LEU A 127 -6.82 11.49 -0.66
CA LEU A 127 -8.14 11.06 -0.21
C LEU A 127 -9.15 10.97 -1.36
N LYS A 128 -9.14 11.95 -2.27
CA LYS A 128 -10.04 11.97 -3.44
C LYS A 128 -9.67 10.97 -4.51
N ASP A 129 -8.41 10.56 -4.54
CA ASP A 129 -7.81 9.65 -5.50
C ASP A 129 -7.65 8.22 -4.91
N SER A 130 -8.44 7.87 -3.88
CA SER A 130 -8.41 6.57 -3.20
C SER A 130 -9.79 5.93 -3.12
N ASP A 131 -9.83 4.60 -3.06
CA ASP A 131 -11.08 3.83 -3.02
C ASP A 131 -11.57 3.59 -1.58
N ILE A 132 -10.64 3.41 -0.64
CA ILE A 132 -10.93 3.13 0.77
C ILE A 132 -10.01 3.95 1.66
N LEU A 133 -10.60 4.57 2.68
CA LEU A 133 -9.88 5.11 3.83
C LEU A 133 -9.92 4.12 5.00
N VAL A 134 -8.76 3.79 5.56
CA VAL A 134 -8.63 3.02 6.80
C VAL A 134 -7.95 3.83 7.88
N LYS A 135 -8.13 3.43 9.15
CA LYS A 135 -7.51 4.11 10.28
C LYS A 135 -5.99 3.90 10.32
N SER A 136 -5.52 2.66 10.14
CA SER A 136 -4.11 2.30 10.27
C SER A 136 -3.65 1.33 9.18
N ILE A 137 -2.33 1.24 8.96
CA ILE A 137 -1.74 0.22 8.06
C ILE A 137 -2.10 -1.20 8.49
N SER A 138 -2.20 -1.45 9.81
CA SER A 138 -2.64 -2.74 10.34
C SER A 138 -4.05 -3.10 9.88
N ASP A 139 -4.96 -2.12 9.82
CA ASP A 139 -6.31 -2.31 9.30
C ASP A 139 -6.32 -2.55 7.79
N ALA A 140 -5.46 -1.86 7.05
CA ALA A 140 -5.29 -2.04 5.60
C ALA A 140 -4.88 -3.48 5.27
N LEU A 141 -3.83 -4.00 5.92
CA LEU A 141 -3.35 -5.37 5.71
C LEU A 141 -4.39 -6.41 6.15
N ASP A 142 -5.17 -6.11 7.18
CA ASP A 142 -6.27 -6.96 7.64
C ASP A 142 -7.37 -7.14 6.58
N LEU A 143 -7.51 -6.23 5.60
CA LEU A 143 -8.47 -6.38 4.51
C LEU A 143 -8.15 -7.59 3.62
N PHE A 144 -6.87 -7.94 3.49
CA PHE A 144 -6.41 -9.09 2.70
C PHE A 144 -6.36 -10.38 3.53
N LEU A 145 -6.04 -10.28 4.81
CA LEU A 145 -6.10 -11.43 5.75
C LEU A 145 -7.53 -11.80 6.14
N LYS A 146 -8.47 -10.84 6.08
CA LYS A 146 -9.90 -11.03 6.39
C LYS A 146 -10.77 -10.43 5.27
N PRO A 147 -10.78 -11.05 4.06
CA PRO A 147 -11.42 -10.50 2.86
C PRO A 147 -12.90 -10.09 3.00
N LYS A 148 -13.64 -10.70 3.93
CA LYS A 148 -15.03 -10.31 4.22
C LYS A 148 -15.19 -8.84 4.61
N ARG A 149 -14.15 -8.23 5.21
CA ARG A 149 -14.15 -6.80 5.55
C ARG A 149 -14.08 -5.93 4.29
N LEU A 150 -13.16 -6.27 3.38
CA LEU A 150 -13.03 -5.58 2.10
C LEU A 150 -14.33 -5.66 1.29
N ILE A 151 -14.90 -6.86 1.18
CA ILE A 151 -16.17 -7.10 0.49
C ILE A 151 -17.29 -6.26 1.13
N ALA A 152 -17.37 -6.21 2.46
CA ALA A 152 -18.41 -5.45 3.14
C ALA A 152 -18.31 -3.93 2.90
N THR A 153 -17.09 -3.41 2.71
CA THR A 153 -16.84 -1.99 2.44
C THR A 153 -17.16 -1.60 0.99
N LEU A 154 -16.80 -2.45 0.02
CA LEU A 154 -16.87 -2.11 -1.40
C LEU A 154 -18.09 -2.67 -2.14
N ARG A 155 -18.84 -3.60 -1.54
CA ARG A 155 -20.04 -4.14 -2.19
C ARG A 155 -21.12 -3.07 -2.33
N GLU A 156 -21.85 -3.12 -3.43
CA GLU A 156 -23.15 -2.44 -3.60
C GLU A 156 -24.30 -3.21 -2.93
#